data_AF-A0A534JUM3-F1
#
_entry.id   AF-A0A534JUM3-F1
#
_cell.length_a   1.000
_cell.length_b   1.000
_cell.length_c   1.000
_cell.angle_alpha   90.00
_cell.angle_beta   90.00
_cell.angle_gamma   90.00
#
_symmetry.space_group_name_H-M   'P 1'
#
loop_
_entity.id
_entity.type
_entity.pdbx_description
1 polymer ?
#
loop_
_entity_poly.entity_id
_entity_poly.type
_entity_poly.pdbx_seq_one_letter_code
_entity_poly.pdbx_strand_id
1 'polypeptide(L)'
;MTARRAIPGPARAIETSAHDDLETDDDVVRAMQDELHEAEEKLEVYRSDASLAQTLDTDVQHTERTLATLSQRIAARRAEIAEESWASETFAGLREIPVASQDRSFVSVRKEDLSRIAPRLAAEIPKKSHLWADWTVWNFRRRPVHRASAMPAEALRRTQASLAYFERLEVWHAVGMADPWLVGGVRLPSRRERFYLLYDWGTETTADRQGLR
;
A
#
# COMPACT_ATOMS: atom_id res chain seq x y z
N MET A 1 2.63 60.18 41.35
CA MET A 1 1.99 59.57 40.17
C MET A 1 2.92 58.49 39.63
N THR A 2 2.54 57.24 39.83
CA THR A 2 3.33 56.02 39.60
C THR A 2 3.25 55.61 38.12
N ALA A 3 4.40 55.53 37.45
CA ALA A 3 4.51 55.01 36.09
C ALA A 3 4.30 53.49 36.09
N ARG A 4 3.25 53.02 35.41
CA ARG A 4 2.96 51.60 35.21
C ARG A 4 4.00 50.99 34.25
N ARG A 5 4.78 50.04 34.75
CA ARG A 5 5.61 49.13 33.92
C ARG A 5 4.70 48.24 33.08
N ALA A 6 4.90 48.25 31.77
CA ALA A 6 4.29 47.29 30.86
C ALA A 6 4.86 45.89 31.13
N ILE A 7 3.98 44.91 31.31
CA ILE A 7 4.31 43.49 31.44
C ILE A 7 4.55 42.96 30.02
N PRO A 8 5.73 42.40 29.70
CA PRO A 8 5.91 41.69 28.43
C PRO A 8 5.05 40.42 28.45
N GLY A 9 4.09 40.34 27.53
CA GLY A 9 3.32 39.12 27.30
C GLY A 9 4.22 37.97 26.84
N PRO A 10 3.78 36.71 27.03
CA PRO A 10 4.60 35.54 26.77
C PRO A 10 5.07 35.51 25.32
N ALA A 11 6.36 35.22 25.15
CA ALA A 11 7.01 35.00 23.87
C ALA A 11 6.19 33.98 23.05
N ARG A 12 5.98 34.31 21.77
CA ARG A 12 5.42 33.40 20.77
C ARG A 12 6.12 32.05 20.91
N ALA A 13 5.35 31.01 21.24
CA ALA A 13 5.77 29.65 21.01
C ALA A 13 6.15 29.56 19.53
N ILE A 14 7.43 29.33 19.27
CA ILE A 14 7.88 28.89 17.97
C ILE A 14 7.21 27.53 17.80
N GLU A 15 6.16 27.47 16.98
CA GLU A 15 5.66 26.23 16.40
C GLU A 15 6.83 25.63 15.63
N THR A 16 7.63 24.84 16.34
CA THR A 16 8.52 23.86 15.73
C THR A 16 7.57 22.89 15.06
N SER A 17 7.33 23.17 13.78
CA SER A 17 6.70 22.25 12.87
C SER A 17 7.61 21.03 12.85
N ALA A 18 7.30 20.05 13.70
CA ALA A 18 7.77 18.70 13.51
C ALA A 18 7.15 18.25 12.18
N HIS A 19 7.86 18.52 11.09
CA HIS A 19 7.81 17.58 9.99
C HIS A 19 8.21 16.26 10.62
N ASP A 20 7.25 15.36 10.81
CA ASP A 20 7.58 13.94 10.89
C ASP A 20 8.40 13.67 9.63
N ASP A 21 9.72 13.58 9.79
CA ASP A 21 10.63 13.14 8.74
C ASP A 21 10.24 11.70 8.43
N LEU A 22 9.30 11.56 7.48
CA LEU A 22 8.88 10.28 6.96
C LEU A 22 10.11 9.67 6.31
N GLU A 23 10.71 8.71 7.01
CA GLU A 23 11.82 7.90 6.51
C GLU A 23 11.46 7.38 5.13
N THR A 24 12.21 7.82 4.11
CA THR A 24 11.96 7.39 2.74
C THR A 24 12.50 5.98 2.54
N ASP A 25 11.99 5.30 1.53
CA ASP A 25 12.50 3.98 1.15
C ASP A 25 14.01 3.98 0.88
N ASP A 26 14.53 5.09 0.35
CA ASP A 26 15.96 5.31 0.14
C ASP A 26 16.72 5.55 1.45
N ASP A 27 16.11 6.14 2.47
CA ASP A 27 16.71 6.29 3.81
C ASP A 27 16.86 4.93 4.48
N VAL A 28 15.83 4.06 4.42
CA VAL A 28 15.89 2.70 4.98
C VAL A 28 16.99 1.88 4.30
N VAL A 29 17.06 1.92 2.97
CA VAL A 29 18.09 1.19 2.21
C VAL A 29 19.48 1.72 2.56
N ARG A 30 19.65 3.04 2.71
CA ARG A 30 20.93 3.64 3.10
C ARG A 30 21.36 3.20 4.49
N ALA A 31 20.45 3.23 5.47
CA ALA A 31 20.75 2.76 6.82
C ALA A 31 21.20 1.29 6.85
N MET A 32 20.55 0.43 6.04
CA MET A 32 20.99 -0.97 5.89
C MET A 32 22.37 -1.10 5.22
N GLN A 33 22.69 -0.22 4.26
CA GLN A 33 24.00 -0.20 3.61
C GLN A 33 25.09 0.29 4.57
N ASP A 34 24.78 1.25 5.43
CA ASP A 34 25.68 1.74 6.46
C ASP A 34 25.95 0.62 7.49
N GLU A 35 24.91 -0.10 7.94
CA GLU A 35 25.04 -1.29 8.81
C GLU A 35 25.89 -2.39 8.14
N LEU A 36 25.70 -2.61 6.84
CA LEU A 36 26.51 -3.55 6.07
C LEU A 36 27.98 -3.12 6.06
N HIS A 37 28.25 -1.85 5.80
CA HIS A 37 29.61 -1.30 5.76
C HIS A 37 30.30 -1.41 7.12
N GLU A 38 29.62 -1.03 8.21
CA GLU A 38 30.14 -1.17 9.57
C GLU A 38 30.46 -2.63 9.92
N ALA A 39 29.63 -3.58 9.50
CA ALA A 39 29.88 -5.00 9.71
C ALA A 39 31.08 -5.52 8.88
N GLU A 40 31.29 -5.00 7.66
CA GLU A 40 32.46 -5.32 6.83
C GLU A 40 33.76 -4.82 7.47
N GLU A 41 33.78 -3.55 7.92
CA GLU A 41 34.91 -2.96 8.63
C GLU A 41 35.23 -3.74 9.91
N LYS A 42 34.20 -4.11 10.67
CA LYS A 42 34.36 -4.88 11.91
C LYS A 42 34.98 -6.27 11.65
N LEU A 43 34.58 -6.97 10.57
CA LEU A 43 35.24 -8.22 10.19
C LEU A 43 36.68 -8.02 9.70
N GLU A 44 36.97 -6.92 9.02
CA GLU A 44 38.35 -6.62 8.61
C GLU A 44 39.27 -6.45 9.82
N VAL A 45 38.80 -5.77 10.87
CA VAL A 45 39.51 -5.66 12.15
C VAL A 45 39.79 -7.06 12.73
N TYR A 46 38.80 -7.95 12.79
CA TYR A 46 39.01 -9.31 13.28
C TYR A 46 39.95 -10.14 12.41
N ARG A 47 39.94 -9.96 11.08
CA ARG A 47 40.89 -10.62 10.19
C ARG A 47 42.32 -10.14 10.41
N SER A 48 42.49 -8.88 10.82
CA SER A 48 43.81 -8.28 11.07
C SER A 48 44.42 -8.67 12.43
N ASP A 49 43.59 -9.05 13.41
CA ASP A 49 44.01 -9.47 14.76
C ASP A 49 43.38 -10.81 15.17
N ALA A 50 44.13 -11.89 14.97
CA ALA A 50 43.69 -13.25 15.30
C ALA A 50 43.47 -13.47 16.80
N SER A 51 44.18 -12.75 17.67
CA SER A 51 44.02 -12.87 19.12
C SER A 51 42.72 -12.22 19.57
N LEU A 52 42.38 -11.07 18.98
CA LEU A 52 41.10 -10.40 19.20
C LEU A 52 39.94 -11.23 18.66
N ALA A 53 40.07 -11.76 17.44
CA ALA A 53 39.06 -12.63 16.84
C ALA A 53 38.79 -13.89 17.69
N GLN A 54 39.83 -14.51 18.24
CA GLN A 54 39.69 -15.67 19.13
C GLN A 54 39.01 -15.30 20.46
N THR A 55 39.27 -14.10 20.99
CA THR A 55 38.65 -13.60 22.22
C THR A 55 37.16 -13.28 22.03
N LEU A 56 36.78 -12.83 20.82
CA LEU A 56 35.43 -12.37 20.48
C LEU A 56 34.73 -13.28 19.44
N ASP A 57 35.03 -14.59 19.44
CA ASP A 57 34.53 -15.55 18.43
C ASP A 57 33.01 -15.50 18.21
N THR A 58 32.23 -15.37 19.29
CA THR A 58 30.76 -15.22 19.19
C THR A 58 30.34 -13.97 18.39
N ASP A 59 31.06 -12.86 18.58
CA ASP A 59 30.77 -11.59 17.90
C ASP A 59 31.22 -11.64 16.43
N VAL A 60 32.34 -12.33 16.15
CA VAL A 60 32.77 -12.65 14.77
C VAL A 60 31.69 -13.44 14.05
N GLN A 61 31.22 -14.55 14.63
CA GLN A 61 30.16 -15.38 14.04
C GLN A 61 28.84 -14.63 13.86
N HIS A 62 28.51 -13.74 14.79
CA HIS A 62 27.34 -12.88 14.65
C HIS A 62 27.50 -11.92 13.47
N THR A 63 28.64 -11.24 13.37
CA THR A 63 28.94 -10.28 12.30
C THR A 63 28.95 -10.96 10.92
N GLU A 64 29.53 -12.17 10.81
CA GLU A 64 29.48 -12.97 9.57
C GLU A 64 28.05 -13.32 9.13
N ARG A 65 27.19 -13.72 10.07
CA ARG A 65 25.77 -13.99 9.78
C ARG A 65 25.02 -12.72 9.39
N THR A 66 25.31 -11.61 10.07
CA THR A 66 24.72 -10.30 9.77
C THR A 66 25.06 -9.88 8.35
N LEU A 67 26.32 -9.97 7.92
CA LEU A 67 26.72 -9.69 6.53
C LEU A 67 26.03 -10.60 5.52
N ALA A 68 26.00 -11.91 5.77
CA ALA A 68 25.36 -12.86 4.87
C ALA A 68 23.87 -12.58 4.67
N THR A 69 23.19 -12.02 5.68
CA THR A 69 21.75 -11.73 5.62
C THR A 69 21.44 -10.30 5.17
N LEU A 70 22.24 -9.30 5.55
CA LEU A 70 22.01 -7.89 5.21
C LEU A 70 22.08 -7.64 3.70
N SER A 71 23.07 -8.20 2.99
CA SER A 71 23.16 -8.01 1.53
C SER A 71 21.91 -8.55 0.81
N GLN A 72 21.40 -9.70 1.25
CA GLN A 72 20.17 -10.28 0.70
C GLN A 72 18.94 -9.43 1.05
N ARG A 73 18.85 -8.92 2.29
CA ARG A 73 17.77 -8.03 2.73
C ARG A 73 17.74 -6.72 1.95
N ILE A 74 18.90 -6.10 1.71
CA ILE A 74 19.04 -4.89 0.89
C ILE A 74 18.56 -5.15 -0.54
N ALA A 75 19.03 -6.24 -1.16
CA ALA A 75 18.61 -6.61 -2.51
C ALA A 75 17.10 -6.85 -2.60
N ALA A 76 16.52 -7.55 -1.62
CA ALA A 76 15.07 -7.76 -1.53
C ALA A 76 14.32 -6.44 -1.37
N ARG A 77 14.76 -5.55 -0.47
CA ARG A 77 14.11 -4.25 -0.25
C ARG A 77 14.15 -3.38 -1.50
N ARG A 78 15.28 -3.33 -2.21
CA ARG A 78 15.39 -2.61 -3.48
C ARG A 78 14.47 -3.17 -4.56
N ALA A 79 14.31 -4.50 -4.61
CA ALA A 79 13.37 -5.13 -5.54
C ALA A 79 11.92 -4.78 -5.19
N GLU A 80 11.56 -4.73 -3.90
CA GLU A 80 10.24 -4.28 -3.44
C GLU A 80 9.98 -2.83 -3.84
N ILE A 81 10.92 -1.91 -3.61
CA ILE A 81 10.80 -0.49 -3.98
C ILE A 81 10.60 -0.34 -5.49
N ALA A 82 11.39 -1.05 -6.29
CA ALA A 82 11.27 -1.03 -7.75
C ALA A 82 9.91 -1.58 -8.22
N GLU A 83 9.43 -2.65 -7.59
CA GLU A 83 8.11 -3.23 -7.85
C GLU A 83 6.97 -2.26 -7.49
N GLU A 84 7.07 -1.58 -6.34
CA GLU A 84 6.09 -0.60 -5.88
C GLU A 84 6.08 0.65 -6.75
N SER A 85 7.24 1.13 -7.18
CA SER A 85 7.39 2.25 -8.12
C SER A 85 6.77 1.90 -9.47
N TRP A 86 7.13 0.74 -10.04
CA TRP A 86 6.57 0.24 -11.28
C TRP A 86 5.04 0.10 -11.20
N ALA A 87 4.51 -0.46 -10.12
CA ALA A 87 3.06 -0.62 -9.95
C ALA A 87 2.35 0.73 -9.82
N SER A 88 2.95 1.68 -9.11
CA SER A 88 2.40 3.03 -8.93
C SER A 88 2.34 3.80 -10.24
N GLU A 89 3.37 3.68 -11.08
CA GLU A 89 3.41 4.28 -12.41
C GLU A 89 2.46 3.59 -13.39
N THR A 90 2.52 2.25 -13.46
CA THR A 90 1.75 1.45 -14.43
C THR A 90 0.25 1.55 -14.21
N PHE A 91 -0.18 1.56 -12.95
CA PHE A 91 -1.59 1.64 -12.57
C PHE A 91 -1.99 3.03 -12.09
N ALA A 92 -1.19 4.06 -12.42
CA ALA A 92 -1.49 5.44 -12.10
C ALA A 92 -2.91 5.81 -12.59
N GLY A 93 -3.71 6.41 -11.69
CA GLY A 93 -5.08 6.79 -11.98
C GLY A 93 -6.13 5.70 -11.73
N LEU A 94 -5.73 4.47 -11.43
CA LEU A 94 -6.62 3.43 -10.92
C LEU A 94 -6.62 3.41 -9.40
N ARG A 95 -7.76 3.07 -8.80
CA ARG A 95 -7.88 2.93 -7.34
C ARG A 95 -7.52 1.51 -6.94
N GLU A 96 -6.43 1.34 -6.21
CA GLU A 96 -6.12 0.05 -5.57
C GLU A 96 -7.19 -0.28 -4.52
N ILE A 97 -7.62 -1.54 -4.49
CA ILE A 97 -8.56 -2.07 -3.52
C ILE A 97 -7.75 -2.84 -2.47
N PRO A 98 -7.61 -2.32 -1.24
CA PRO A 98 -6.90 -3.02 -0.18
C PRO A 98 -7.75 -4.19 0.34
N VAL A 99 -7.34 -5.39 -0.04
CA VAL A 99 -8.02 -6.62 0.37
C VAL A 99 -7.46 -7.11 1.69
N ALA A 100 -8.31 -7.21 2.71
CA ALA A 100 -7.97 -7.70 4.04
C ALA A 100 -7.94 -9.24 4.11
N SER A 101 -8.76 -9.92 3.32
CA SER A 101 -8.79 -11.39 3.24
C SER A 101 -9.21 -11.84 1.85
N GLN A 102 -8.54 -12.89 1.37
CA GLN A 102 -8.77 -13.50 0.07
C GLN A 102 -9.20 -14.95 0.29
N ASP A 103 -10.47 -15.24 0.01
CA ASP A 103 -10.98 -16.59 -0.16
C ASP A 103 -11.26 -16.83 -1.67
N ARG A 104 -11.43 -18.09 -2.07
CA ARG A 104 -11.67 -18.48 -3.46
C ARG A 104 -12.94 -17.84 -4.04
N SER A 105 -13.98 -17.66 -3.24
CA SER A 105 -15.27 -17.11 -3.68
C SER A 105 -15.59 -15.70 -3.17
N PHE A 106 -14.91 -15.27 -2.11
CA PHE A 106 -15.14 -13.98 -1.46
C PHE A 106 -13.84 -13.24 -1.20
N VAL A 107 -13.92 -11.91 -1.20
CA VAL A 107 -12.87 -11.03 -0.67
C VAL A 107 -13.46 -10.06 0.31
N SER A 108 -12.67 -9.70 1.30
CA SER A 108 -13.05 -8.76 2.35
C SER A 108 -12.25 -7.48 2.20
N VAL A 109 -12.92 -6.33 2.28
CA VAL A 109 -12.29 -4.99 2.31
C VAL A 109 -12.68 -4.33 3.63
N ARG A 110 -11.77 -3.65 4.31
CA ARG A 110 -12.13 -2.96 5.57
C ARG A 110 -13.11 -1.84 5.29
N LYS A 111 -14.01 -1.58 6.24
CA LYS A 111 -15.01 -0.49 6.09
C LYS A 111 -14.35 0.89 5.93
N GLU A 112 -13.21 1.11 6.59
CA GLU A 112 -12.42 2.35 6.49
C GLU A 112 -11.91 2.57 5.05
N ASP A 113 -11.33 1.53 4.46
CA ASP A 113 -10.82 1.57 3.09
C ASP A 113 -11.95 1.69 2.09
N LEU A 114 -13.05 0.94 2.31
CA LEU A 114 -14.24 1.01 1.48
C LEU A 114 -14.79 2.43 1.39
N SER A 115 -14.81 3.14 2.51
CA SER A 115 -15.27 4.53 2.59
C SER A 115 -14.36 5.48 1.79
N ARG A 116 -13.07 5.18 1.66
CA ARG A 116 -12.13 5.95 0.85
C ARG A 116 -12.27 5.64 -0.64
N ILE A 117 -12.32 4.36 -1.01
CA ILE A 117 -12.34 3.95 -2.42
C ILE A 117 -13.72 4.16 -3.07
N ALA A 118 -14.81 3.95 -2.31
CA ALA A 118 -16.19 4.01 -2.81
C ALA A 118 -17.16 4.55 -1.72
N PRO A 119 -17.11 5.87 -1.45
CA PRO A 119 -17.86 6.49 -0.35
C PRO A 119 -19.39 6.34 -0.48
N ARG A 120 -19.93 6.32 -1.70
CA ARG A 120 -21.37 6.12 -1.93
C ARG A 120 -21.81 4.71 -1.54
N LEU A 121 -21.08 3.70 -1.98
CA LEU A 121 -21.34 2.31 -1.59
C LEU A 121 -21.26 2.15 -0.06
N ALA A 122 -20.22 2.72 0.57
CA ALA A 122 -20.06 2.71 2.02
C ALA A 122 -21.25 3.34 2.77
N ALA A 123 -21.88 4.39 2.21
CA ALA A 123 -23.04 5.05 2.81
C ALA A 123 -24.37 4.29 2.63
N GLU A 124 -24.49 3.46 1.59
CA GLU A 124 -25.71 2.70 1.29
C GLU A 124 -25.78 1.36 2.03
N ILE A 125 -24.62 0.74 2.24
CA ILE A 125 -24.47 -0.54 2.93
C ILE A 125 -25.21 -0.61 4.28
N PRO A 126 -25.07 0.37 5.20
CA PRO A 126 -25.71 0.32 6.52
C PRO A 126 -27.24 0.31 6.48
N LYS A 127 -27.85 0.82 5.40
CA LYS A 127 -29.31 0.94 5.28
C LYS A 127 -30.00 -0.39 4.97
N LYS A 128 -29.25 -1.42 4.56
CA LYS A 128 -29.77 -2.77 4.26
C LYS A 128 -29.24 -3.85 5.19
N SER A 129 -28.29 -3.53 6.08
CA SER A 129 -27.53 -4.50 6.89
C SER A 129 -27.74 -4.35 8.40
N HIS A 130 -28.95 -4.04 8.87
CA HIS A 130 -29.26 -3.88 10.31
C HIS A 130 -28.87 -5.11 11.17
N LEU A 131 -28.57 -6.25 10.54
CA LEU A 131 -28.15 -7.50 11.18
C LEU A 131 -26.62 -7.71 11.22
N TRP A 132 -25.80 -6.76 10.72
CA TRP A 132 -24.36 -6.97 10.39
C TRP A 132 -23.44 -5.84 10.92
N ALA A 133 -23.86 -5.12 11.95
CA ALA A 133 -23.15 -3.94 12.46
C ALA A 133 -21.75 -4.26 13.02
N ASP A 134 -21.51 -5.49 13.50
CA ASP A 134 -20.35 -5.82 14.35
C ASP A 134 -19.08 -6.25 13.60
N TRP A 135 -19.07 -6.24 12.26
CA TRP A 135 -17.91 -6.71 11.48
C TRP A 135 -17.08 -5.53 10.97
N THR A 136 -15.74 -5.61 11.09
CA THR A 136 -14.79 -4.55 10.67
C THR A 136 -14.55 -4.51 9.16
N VAL A 137 -15.01 -5.52 8.45
CA VAL A 137 -14.85 -5.70 6.99
C VAL A 137 -16.20 -5.81 6.29
N TRP A 138 -16.17 -5.57 4.98
CA TRP A 138 -17.25 -5.82 4.05
C TRP A 138 -16.86 -6.89 3.04
N ASN A 139 -17.77 -7.81 2.75
CA ASN A 139 -17.52 -8.95 1.87
C ASN A 139 -18.06 -8.71 0.46
N PHE A 140 -17.26 -9.11 -0.52
CA PHE A 140 -17.59 -9.09 -1.93
C PHE A 140 -17.55 -10.51 -2.49
N ARG A 141 -18.60 -10.91 -3.20
CA ARG A 141 -18.60 -12.14 -3.98
C ARG A 141 -17.88 -11.89 -5.31
N ARG A 142 -16.92 -12.75 -5.65
CA ARG A 142 -16.11 -12.62 -6.86
C ARG A 142 -16.63 -13.52 -7.97
N ARG A 143 -16.60 -13.02 -9.21
CA ARG A 143 -16.91 -13.81 -10.41
C ARG A 143 -15.90 -13.48 -11.51
N PRO A 144 -15.24 -14.47 -12.13
CA PRO A 144 -14.32 -14.21 -13.23
C PRO A 144 -15.06 -13.68 -14.47
N VAL A 145 -14.40 -12.81 -15.23
CA VAL A 145 -14.86 -12.29 -16.51
C VAL A 145 -13.99 -12.88 -17.61
N HIS A 146 -14.56 -13.77 -18.40
CA HIS A 146 -13.83 -14.51 -19.44
C HIS A 146 -13.71 -13.77 -20.77
N ARG A 147 -14.36 -12.60 -20.94
CA ARG A 147 -14.31 -11.81 -22.18
C ARG A 147 -14.13 -10.32 -21.89
N ALA A 148 -13.00 -9.76 -22.32
CA ALA A 148 -12.73 -8.32 -22.26
C ALA A 148 -13.75 -7.47 -23.04
N SER A 149 -14.45 -8.05 -24.02
CA SER A 149 -15.50 -7.38 -24.80
C SER A 149 -16.76 -7.01 -23.99
N ALA A 150 -16.85 -7.43 -22.72
CA ALA A 150 -17.92 -7.05 -21.80
C ALA A 150 -17.54 -5.84 -20.92
N MET A 151 -16.33 -5.30 -21.06
CA MET A 151 -15.92 -4.14 -20.28
C MET A 151 -16.58 -2.86 -20.82
N PRO A 152 -17.13 -2.01 -19.93
CA PRO A 152 -17.63 -0.70 -20.32
C PRO A 152 -16.55 0.12 -21.05
N ALA A 153 -16.95 0.93 -22.04
CA ALA A 153 -16.01 1.75 -22.82
C ALA A 153 -15.19 2.71 -21.94
N GLU A 154 -15.78 3.22 -20.86
CA GLU A 154 -15.09 4.04 -19.87
C GLU A 154 -14.00 3.26 -19.12
N ALA A 155 -14.29 2.01 -18.73
CA ALA A 155 -13.31 1.12 -18.10
C ALA A 155 -12.15 0.82 -19.06
N LEU A 156 -12.45 0.56 -20.33
CA LEU A 156 -11.44 0.36 -21.38
C LEU A 156 -10.55 1.59 -21.56
N ARG A 157 -11.14 2.79 -21.60
CA ARG A 157 -10.39 4.06 -21.72
C ARG A 157 -9.45 4.27 -20.54
N ARG A 158 -9.91 4.05 -19.31
CA ARG A 158 -9.07 4.24 -18.10
C ARG A 158 -7.95 3.21 -17.99
N THR A 159 -8.20 1.99 -18.46
CA THR A 159 -7.25 0.89 -18.33
C THR A 159 -6.36 0.72 -19.56
N GLN A 160 -6.50 1.54 -20.61
CA GLN A 160 -5.84 1.32 -21.89
C GLN A 160 -4.32 1.10 -21.79
N ALA A 161 -3.63 1.86 -20.93
CA ALA A 161 -2.19 1.73 -20.73
C ALA A 161 -1.78 0.53 -19.85
N SER A 162 -2.70 0.03 -19.01
CA SER A 162 -2.43 -0.99 -17.99
C SER A 162 -3.10 -2.34 -18.27
N LEU A 163 -3.98 -2.41 -19.27
CA LEU A 163 -4.84 -3.56 -19.54
C LEU A 163 -4.04 -4.84 -19.79
N ALA A 164 -2.90 -4.73 -20.46
CA ALA A 164 -2.01 -5.85 -20.77
C ALA A 164 -1.42 -6.54 -19.53
N TYR A 165 -1.40 -5.85 -18.37
CA TYR A 165 -0.84 -6.36 -17.13
C TYR A 165 -1.87 -7.03 -16.22
N PHE A 166 -3.17 -6.91 -16.51
CA PHE A 166 -4.19 -7.62 -15.75
C PHE A 166 -4.25 -9.09 -16.18
N GLU A 167 -3.84 -9.98 -15.28
CA GLU A 167 -3.95 -11.44 -15.47
C GLU A 167 -5.41 -11.91 -15.45
N ARG A 168 -6.26 -11.20 -14.69
CA ARG A 168 -7.67 -11.54 -14.53
C ARG A 168 -8.53 -10.30 -14.42
N LEU A 169 -9.72 -10.42 -14.98
CA LEU A 169 -10.81 -9.47 -14.81
C LEU A 169 -11.92 -10.15 -14.01
N GLU A 170 -12.47 -9.44 -13.04
CA GLU A 170 -13.46 -9.98 -12.13
C GLU A 170 -14.60 -8.99 -11.91
N VAL A 171 -15.80 -9.53 -11.73
CA VAL A 171 -16.95 -8.77 -11.25
C VAL A 171 -17.14 -9.05 -9.77
N TRP A 172 -17.04 -8.01 -8.95
CA TRP A 172 -17.20 -8.09 -7.51
C TRP A 172 -18.57 -7.54 -7.12
N HIS A 173 -19.34 -8.33 -6.38
CA HIS A 173 -20.63 -7.91 -5.86
C HIS A 173 -20.55 -7.77 -4.34
N ALA A 174 -20.71 -6.54 -3.84
CA ALA A 174 -20.93 -6.31 -2.43
C ALA A 174 -22.17 -7.10 -1.98
N VAL A 175 -22.05 -7.89 -0.92
CA VAL A 175 -23.17 -8.72 -0.42
C VAL A 175 -24.37 -7.83 -0.07
N GLY A 176 -25.53 -8.08 -0.68
CA GLY A 176 -26.74 -7.26 -0.45
C GLY A 176 -26.88 -6.02 -1.36
N MET A 177 -25.95 -5.82 -2.30
CA MET A 177 -26.00 -4.75 -3.29
C MET A 177 -26.26 -5.30 -4.70
N ALA A 178 -26.91 -4.49 -5.53
CA ALA A 178 -27.28 -4.85 -6.90
C ALA A 178 -26.18 -4.50 -7.90
N ASP A 179 -25.55 -3.33 -7.73
CA ASP A 179 -24.55 -2.84 -8.66
C ASP A 179 -23.17 -3.45 -8.37
N PRO A 180 -22.54 -4.09 -9.36
CA PRO A 180 -21.22 -4.68 -9.18
C PRO A 180 -20.08 -3.69 -9.41
N TRP A 181 -18.86 -4.14 -9.14
CA TRP A 181 -17.61 -3.52 -9.56
C TRP A 181 -16.90 -4.38 -10.59
N LEU A 182 -16.26 -3.73 -11.56
CA LEU A 182 -15.27 -4.36 -12.43
C LEU A 182 -13.89 -4.17 -11.80
N VAL A 183 -13.19 -5.27 -11.57
CA VAL A 183 -11.91 -5.30 -10.88
C VAL A 183 -10.86 -5.99 -11.75
N GLY A 184 -9.70 -5.36 -11.87
CA GLY A 184 -8.51 -5.92 -12.50
C GLY A 184 -7.60 -6.51 -11.44
N GLY A 185 -7.26 -7.79 -11.59
CA GLY A 185 -6.28 -8.46 -10.74
C GLY A 185 -4.95 -8.60 -11.45
N VAL A 186 -3.87 -8.18 -10.78
CA VAL A 186 -2.49 -8.37 -11.22
C VAL A 186 -1.73 -9.17 -10.18
N ARG A 187 -0.84 -10.04 -10.63
CA ARG A 187 0.15 -10.70 -9.77
C ARG A 187 1.50 -10.04 -10.01
N LEU A 188 2.06 -9.49 -8.94
CA LEU A 188 3.38 -8.88 -8.98
C LEU A 188 4.48 -9.96 -9.06
N PRO A 189 5.70 -9.63 -9.50
CA PRO A 189 6.86 -10.54 -9.46
C PRO A 189 7.07 -11.21 -8.09
N SER A 190 6.82 -10.50 -7.00
CA SER A 190 6.79 -11.00 -5.61
C SER A 190 5.72 -12.07 -5.32
N ARG A 191 4.87 -12.39 -6.31
CA ARG A 191 3.64 -13.21 -6.22
C ARG A 191 2.52 -12.59 -5.41
N ARG A 192 2.69 -11.37 -4.90
CA ARG A 192 1.62 -10.63 -4.25
C ARG A 192 0.54 -10.29 -5.27
N GLU A 193 -0.71 -10.49 -4.90
CA GLU A 193 -1.85 -10.11 -5.75
C GLU A 193 -2.33 -8.70 -5.37
N ARG A 194 -2.48 -7.83 -6.36
CA ARG A 194 -3.13 -6.52 -6.22
C ARG A 194 -4.40 -6.46 -7.05
N PHE A 195 -5.35 -5.65 -6.58
CA PHE A 195 -6.66 -5.49 -7.19
C PHE A 195 -6.93 -4.02 -7.42
N TYR A 196 -7.43 -3.68 -8.61
CA TYR A 196 -7.70 -2.31 -8.99
C TYR A 196 -9.15 -2.17 -9.43
N LEU A 197 -9.84 -1.16 -8.91
CA LEU A 197 -11.18 -0.81 -9.34
C LEU A 197 -11.12 -0.18 -10.73
N LEU A 198 -11.69 -0.85 -11.72
CA LEU A 198 -11.72 -0.40 -13.11
C LEU A 198 -13.01 0.35 -13.44
N TYR A 199 -14.13 -0.07 -12.85
CA TYR A 199 -15.44 0.52 -13.07
C TYR A 199 -16.39 0.23 -11.92
N ASP A 200 -17.15 1.24 -11.49
CA ASP A 200 -18.20 1.10 -10.49
C ASP A 200 -19.57 1.38 -11.12
N TRP A 201 -20.37 0.33 -11.33
CA TRP A 201 -21.68 0.46 -11.97
C TRP A 201 -22.66 1.30 -11.15
N GLY A 202 -22.53 1.37 -9.82
CA GLY A 202 -23.44 2.14 -8.98
C GLY A 202 -23.26 3.64 -9.12
N THR A 203 -22.06 4.10 -9.50
CA THR A 203 -21.73 5.52 -9.57
C THR A 203 -21.54 6.04 -10.99
N GLU A 204 -21.04 5.19 -11.90
CA GLU A 204 -20.71 5.60 -13.27
C GLU A 204 -21.93 5.56 -14.20
N THR A 205 -22.90 4.68 -13.95
CA THR A 205 -24.18 4.70 -14.67
C THR A 205 -25.03 5.93 -14.35
N THR A 206 -24.76 6.61 -13.23
CA THR A 206 -25.46 7.87 -12.86
C THR A 206 -24.85 9.09 -13.56
N ALA A 207 -23.54 9.08 -13.85
CA ALA A 207 -22.87 10.16 -14.58
C ALA A 207 -23.28 10.21 -16.06
N ASP A 208 -23.45 9.04 -16.70
CA ASP A 208 -23.93 8.94 -18.09
C ASP A 208 -25.37 9.44 -18.28
N ARG A 209 -26.21 9.46 -17.23
CA ARG A 209 -27.56 10.04 -17.30
C ARG A 209 -27.59 11.56 -17.32
N GLN A 210 -26.53 12.24 -16.87
CA GLN A 210 -26.46 13.70 -16.86
C GLN A 210 -25.76 14.27 -18.11
N GLY A 211 -24.91 13.50 -18.79
CA GLY A 211 -24.29 13.89 -20.06
C GLY A 211 -25.15 13.67 -21.31
N LEU A 212 -26.34 13.07 -21.15
CA LEU A 212 -27.30 12.78 -22.23
C LEU A 212 -28.62 13.57 -22.10
N ARG A 213 -28.66 14.63 -21.29
CA ARG A 213 -29.79 15.58 -21.20
C ARG A 213 -29.43 16.94 -21.74
#